data_AF-A0A3M1PE09-F1
#
_entry.id   AF-A0A3M1PE09-F1
#
_cell.length_a   1.000
_cell.length_b   1.000
_cell.length_c   1.000
_cell.angle_alpha   90.00
_cell.angle_beta   90.00
_cell.angle_gamma   90.00
#
_symmetry.space_group_name_H-M   'P 1'
#
loop_
_entity.id
_entity.type
_entity.pdbx_description
1 polymer ?
#
loop_
_entity_poly.entity_id
_entity_poly.type
_entity_poly.pdbx_seq_one_letter_code
_entity_poly.pdbx_strand_id
1 'polypeptide(L)'
;EVYTLSFDADARFGGRADCNRYGGTYEAGDGTLKILDLFTTEALCPPGSHGEDYYAALRNVAACEVRDGRLRLGFGGFGVLVFEPMVHVDEAE
;
A
#
# COMPACT_ATOMS: atom_id res chain seq x y z
N GLU A 1 -9.75 -11.93 -0.44
CA GLU A 1 -9.08 -10.97 0.47
C GLU A 1 -9.13 -9.58 -0.14
N VAL A 2 -9.08 -8.51 0.65
CA VAL A 2 -9.08 -7.13 0.15
C VAL A 2 -7.81 -6.40 0.61
N TYR A 3 -7.06 -5.86 -0.34
CA TYR A 3 -5.84 -5.09 -0.11
C TYR A 3 -6.00 -3.68 -0.67
N THR A 4 -5.86 -2.68 0.18
CA THR A 4 -6.03 -1.28 -0.18
C THR A 4 -4.84 -0.47 0.29
N LEU A 5 -4.54 0.62 -0.42
CA LEU A 5 -3.48 1.54 -0.10
C LEU A 5 -3.95 2.96 -0.42
N SER A 6 -3.81 3.86 0.55
CA SER A 6 -4.07 5.29 0.41
C SER A 6 -2.92 6.09 1.00
N PHE A 7 -2.68 7.25 0.42
CA PHE A 7 -1.71 8.25 0.88
C PHE A 7 -2.45 9.54 1.19
N ASP A 8 -2.01 10.29 2.20
CA ASP A 8 -2.57 11.59 2.56
C ASP A 8 -1.57 12.74 2.40
N ALA A 9 -2.05 13.98 2.62
CA ALA A 9 -1.25 15.20 2.47
C ALA A 9 -0.19 15.38 3.57
N ASP A 10 -0.25 14.61 4.65
CA ASP A 10 0.64 14.69 5.81
C ASP A 10 1.77 13.63 5.73
N ALA A 11 2.04 13.12 4.54
CA ALA A 11 3.03 12.07 4.28
C ALA A 11 2.76 10.77 5.07
N ARG A 12 1.49 10.45 5.29
CA ARG A 12 1.07 9.17 5.88
C ARG A 12 0.41 8.28 4.84
N PHE A 13 0.56 6.98 5.07
CA PHE A 13 -0.10 5.97 4.26
C PHE A 13 -0.83 4.97 5.15
N GLY A 14 -1.73 4.22 4.55
CA GLY A 14 -2.35 3.09 5.21
C GLY A 14 -3.40 2.40 4.36
N GLY A 15 -4.07 1.45 4.97
CA GLY A 15 -5.14 0.71 4.31
C GLY A 15 -5.56 -0.53 5.08
N ARG A 16 -6.18 -1.46 4.34
CA ARG A 16 -6.54 -2.79 4.80
C ARG A 16 -5.67 -3.82 4.07
N ALA A 17 -5.16 -4.78 4.80
CA ALA A 17 -4.51 -5.97 4.29
C ALA A 17 -5.29 -7.17 4.82
N ASP A 18 -6.25 -7.62 4.01
CA ASP A 18 -7.23 -8.64 4.35
C ASP A 18 -7.98 -8.32 5.66
N CYS A 19 -7.75 -9.05 6.75
CA CYS A 19 -8.43 -8.80 8.02
C CYS A 19 -7.83 -7.62 8.82
N ASN A 20 -6.57 -7.27 8.56
CA ASN A 20 -5.81 -6.28 9.32
C ASN A 20 -5.86 -4.87 8.72
N ARG A 21 -5.72 -3.87 9.60
CA ARG A 21 -5.45 -2.48 9.21
C ARG A 21 -3.97 -2.19 9.38
N TYR A 22 -3.43 -1.32 8.55
CA TYR A 22 -2.03 -0.92 8.63
C TYR A 22 -1.88 0.56 8.27
N GLY A 23 -0.74 1.12 8.63
CA GLY A 23 -0.34 2.46 8.22
C GLY A 23 1.07 2.82 8.66
N GLY A 24 1.44 4.06 8.41
CA GLY A 24 2.73 4.63 8.80
C GLY A 24 3.04 5.89 8.03
N THR A 25 4.31 6.28 7.99
CA THR A 25 4.81 7.40 7.19
C THR A 25 5.66 6.95 6.01
N TYR A 26 5.71 7.81 4.99
CA TYR A 26 6.47 7.57 3.77
C TYR A 26 7.19 8.83 3.30
N GLU A 27 8.21 8.63 2.46
CA GLU A 27 8.81 9.68 1.64
C GLU A 27 8.63 9.32 0.17
N ALA A 28 8.26 10.29 -0.66
CA ALA A 28 8.12 10.12 -2.10
C ALA A 28 8.71 11.30 -2.86
N GLY A 29 9.32 11.01 -4.01
CA GLY A 29 9.92 12.01 -4.90
C GLY A 29 10.66 11.36 -6.04
N ASP A 30 10.71 12.01 -7.21
CA ASP A 30 11.49 11.58 -8.38
C ASP A 30 11.30 10.10 -8.78
N GLY A 31 10.05 9.60 -8.75
CA GLY A 31 9.71 8.21 -9.09
C GLY A 31 10.12 7.18 -8.03
N THR A 32 10.49 7.64 -6.83
CA THR A 32 10.80 6.80 -5.68
C THR A 32 9.70 6.93 -4.60
N LEU A 33 9.50 5.84 -3.88
CA LEU A 33 8.67 5.77 -2.69
C LEU A 33 9.42 4.93 -1.66
N LYS A 34 9.53 5.44 -0.43
CA LYS A 34 10.15 4.74 0.70
C LYS A 34 9.21 4.76 1.89
N ILE A 35 8.98 3.58 2.47
CA ILE A 35 8.25 3.45 3.72
C ILE A 35 9.23 3.68 4.88
N LEU A 36 8.91 4.62 5.77
CA LEU A 36 9.75 4.95 6.93
C LEU A 36 9.37 4.13 8.16
N ASP A 37 8.07 3.99 8.39
CA ASP A 37 7.52 3.14 9.44
C ASP A 37 6.28 2.41 8.92
N LEU A 38 5.98 1.26 9.53
CA LEU A 38 4.81 0.46 9.21
C LEU A 38 4.31 -0.22 10.48
N PHE A 39 3.11 0.15 10.91
CA PHE A 39 2.37 -0.48 11.98
C PHE A 39 1.16 -1.25 11.43
N THR A 40 0.74 -2.29 12.15
CA THR A 40 -0.40 -3.14 11.79
C THR A 40 -1.22 -3.46 13.02
N THR A 41 -2.49 -3.76 12.82
CA THR A 41 -3.26 -4.55 13.81
C THR A 41 -2.80 -6.01 13.77
N GLU A 42 -3.05 -6.76 14.85
CA GLU A 42 -2.65 -8.18 14.99
C GLU A 42 -3.87 -9.10 15.07
N ALA A 43 -4.84 -8.92 14.16
CA ALA A 43 -5.95 -9.85 14.02
C ALA A 43 -5.48 -11.14 13.32
N LEU A 44 -6.01 -12.28 13.77
CA LEU A 44 -5.78 -13.57 13.13
C LEU A 44 -6.59 -13.64 11.83
N CYS A 45 -5.92 -13.50 10.69
CA CYS A 45 -6.58 -13.58 9.39
C CYS A 45 -6.94 -15.03 9.02
N PRO A 46 -7.97 -15.22 8.17
CA PRO A 46 -8.29 -16.54 7.62
C PRO A 46 -7.09 -17.17 6.90
N PRO A 47 -7.04 -18.52 6.81
CA PRO A 47 -6.06 -19.20 5.97
C PRO A 47 -6.09 -18.68 4.53
N GLY A 48 -4.90 -18.52 3.93
CA GLY A 48 -4.75 -17.97 2.58
C GLY A 48 -4.36 -16.49 2.55
N SER A 49 -4.49 -15.77 3.67
CA SER A 49 -4.09 -14.35 3.76
C SER A 49 -2.62 -14.12 3.39
N HIS A 50 -2.37 -13.20 2.46
CA HIS A 50 -1.04 -12.73 2.07
C HIS A 50 -0.55 -11.50 2.86
N GLY A 51 -1.07 -11.28 4.07
CA GLY A 51 -0.74 -10.08 4.87
C GLY A 51 0.76 -9.88 5.12
N GLU A 52 1.47 -10.93 5.53
CA GLU A 52 2.91 -10.86 5.82
C GLU A 52 3.74 -10.55 4.57
N ASP A 53 3.46 -11.24 3.46
CA ASP A 53 4.12 -11.00 2.17
C ASP A 53 3.88 -9.56 1.68
N TYR A 54 2.64 -9.07 1.83
CA TYR A 54 2.27 -7.71 1.46
C TYR A 54 3.05 -6.66 2.28
N TYR A 55 3.16 -6.84 3.60
CA TYR A 55 3.94 -5.91 4.43
C TYR A 55 5.44 -6.01 4.14
N ALA A 56 5.97 -7.21 3.85
CA ALA A 56 7.34 -7.37 3.42
C ALA A 56 7.62 -6.64 2.11
N ALA A 57 6.70 -6.70 1.14
CA ALA A 57 6.78 -5.95 -0.10
C ALA A 57 6.78 -4.43 0.16
N LEU A 58 5.83 -3.92 0.96
CA LEU A 58 5.76 -2.48 1.31
C LEU A 58 7.04 -1.96 1.95
N ARG A 59 7.63 -2.69 2.90
CA ARG A 59 8.90 -2.31 3.55
C ARG A 59 10.08 -2.23 2.59
N ASN A 60 10.01 -2.90 1.43
CA ASN A 60 11.07 -2.96 0.44
C ASN A 60 10.74 -2.17 -0.84
N VAL A 61 9.68 -1.34 -0.83
CA VAL A 61 9.39 -0.45 -1.95
C VAL A 61 10.52 0.56 -2.10
N ALA A 62 10.94 0.77 -3.34
CA ALA A 62 11.96 1.75 -3.71
C ALA A 62 11.60 2.54 -4.97
N ALA A 63 10.58 2.11 -5.71
CA ALA A 63 10.13 2.76 -6.95
C ALA A 63 8.61 2.90 -6.95
N CYS A 64 8.12 4.01 -7.48
CA CYS A 64 6.71 4.23 -7.74
C CYS A 64 6.50 4.84 -9.13
N GLU A 65 5.47 4.36 -9.82
CA GLU A 65 4.99 4.96 -11.06
C GLU A 65 3.46 4.87 -11.11
N VAL A 66 2.83 5.86 -11.75
CA VAL A 66 1.45 5.75 -12.18
C VAL A 66 1.45 5.55 -13.68
N ARG A 67 0.95 4.40 -14.14
CA ARG A 67 0.89 4.05 -15.55
C ARG A 67 -0.45 3.42 -15.88
N ASP A 68 -1.07 3.89 -16.96
CA ASP A 68 -2.39 3.41 -17.41
C ASP A 68 -3.46 3.55 -16.31
N GLY A 69 -3.39 4.62 -15.51
CA GLY A 69 -4.29 4.88 -14.38
C GLY A 69 -4.06 4.00 -13.15
N ARG A 70 -3.08 3.10 -13.16
CA ARG A 70 -2.76 2.20 -12.06
C ARG A 70 -1.48 2.63 -11.34
N LEU A 71 -1.49 2.56 -10.02
CA LEU A 71 -0.29 2.74 -9.21
C LEU A 71 0.53 1.44 -9.24
N ARG A 72 1.83 1.56 -9.48
CA ARG A 72 2.76 0.43 -9.49
C ARG A 72 3.91 0.74 -8.53
N LEU A 73 4.13 -0.14 -7.56
CA LEU A 73 5.19 -0.01 -6.57
C LEU A 73 6.21 -1.12 -6.78
N GLY A 74 7.42 -0.75 -7.21
CA GLY A 74 8.53 -1.69 -7.37
C GLY A 74 9.20 -1.95 -6.02
N PHE A 75 9.40 -3.22 -5.69
CA PHE A 75 10.04 -3.65 -4.45
C PHE A 75 11.02 -4.81 -4.66
N GLY A 76 12.06 -4.89 -3.83
CA GLY A 76 13.02 -6.01 -3.87
C GLY A 76 13.71 -6.24 -5.22
N GLY A 77 13.79 -5.21 -6.07
CA GLY A 77 14.43 -5.23 -7.39
C GLY A 77 13.60 -5.86 -8.53
N PHE A 78 12.71 -6.82 -8.23
CA PHE A 78 11.95 -7.56 -9.25
C PHE A 78 10.44 -7.64 -8.98
N GLY A 79 10.01 -7.36 -7.75
CA GLY A 79 8.60 -7.40 -7.35
C GLY A 79 7.87 -6.13 -7.74
N VAL A 80 6.58 -6.25 -8.05
CA VAL A 80 5.70 -5.10 -8.30
C VAL A 80 4.35 -5.32 -7.63
N LEU A 81 3.93 -4.39 -6.78
CA LEU A 81 2.53 -4.26 -6.35
C LEU A 81 1.81 -3.38 -7.37
N VAL A 82 0.62 -3.79 -7.82
CA VAL A 82 -0.19 -3.00 -8.75
C VAL A 82 -1.55 -2.74 -8.11
N PHE A 83 -1.92 -1.47 -7.99
CA PHE A 83 -3.19 -1.04 -7.45
C PHE A 83 -4.02 -0.37 -8.53
N GLU A 84 -5.30 -0.72 -8.57
CA GLU A 84 -6.29 0.02 -9.33
C GLU A 84 -6.74 1.24 -8.53
N PRO A 85 -7.06 2.36 -9.21
CA PRO A 85 -7.58 3.53 -8.53
C PRO A 85 -8.92 3.16 -7.91
N MET A 86 -9.02 3.34 -6.59
CA MET A 86 -10.31 3.25 -5.93
C MET A 86 -11.02 4.58 -6.18
N VAL A 87 -12.06 4.57 -7.00
CA VAL A 87 -12.92 5.74 -7.17
C VAL A 87 -13.52 6.04 -5.80
N HIS A 88 -13.12 7.14 -5.19
CA HIS A 88 -13.92 7.73 -4.11
C HIS A 88 -15.19 8.18 -4.81
N VAL A 89 -16.28 7.44 -4.63
CA VAL A 89 -17.59 8.01 -4.88
C VAL A 89 -17.77 8.98 -3.72
N ASP A 90 -17.35 10.22 -3.90
CA ASP A 90 -17.92 11.31 -3.13
C ASP A 90 -19.43 11.19 -3.35
N GLU A 91 -20.15 10.65 -2.36
CA GLU A 91 -21.59 10.81 -2.29
C GLU A 91 -21.86 12.29 -2.03
N ALA A 92 -21.78 13.07 -3.10
CA ALA A 92 -22.44 14.35 -3.23
C ALA A 92 -23.87 14.05 -3.70
N GLU A 93 -24.75 13.72 -2.76
CA GLU A 93 -26.17 14.10 -2.79
C GLU A 93 -26.57 14.67 -1.42
#